data_AF-A0A534SE11-F1
#
_entry.id   AF-A0A534SE11-F1
#
_cell.length_a   1.000
_cell.length_b   1.000
_cell.length_c   1.000
_cell.angle_alpha   90.00
_cell.angle_beta   90.00
_cell.angle_gamma   90.00
#
_symmetry.space_group_name_H-M   'P 1'
#
loop_
_entity.id
_entity.type
_entity.pdbx_description
1 polymer ?
#
loop_
_entity_poly.entity_id
_entity_poly.type
_entity_poly.pdbx_seq_one_letter_code
_entity_poly.pdbx_strand_id
1 'polypeptide(L)'
;GVQVVCASGRHALLNVFIPIKKMSEGDPGRAAAAALTWDWAKNVFVFDEDIDVYNPTEILWALATRVQPHRQISIIPEIMRGSLIDPSMEDPRKTSVMIVDATKPLDRPFSPVSKCPDEALARIELEEFVPGEILQHIPVDRTTYWA
;
A
#
# COMPACT_ATOMS: atom_id res chain seq x y z
N GLY A 1 -7.17 16.25 -4.39
CA GLY A 1 -6.17 16.02 -5.46
C GLY A 1 -5.55 14.67 -5.21
N VAL A 2 -5.36 13.85 -6.25
CA VAL A 2 -4.73 12.53 -6.09
C VAL A 2 -3.25 12.77 -5.81
N GLN A 3 -2.77 12.40 -4.62
CA GLN A 3 -1.34 12.33 -4.35
C GLN A 3 -0.88 10.97 -4.86
N VAL A 4 0.00 10.95 -5.85
CA VAL A 4 0.64 9.72 -6.34
C VAL A 4 2.03 9.67 -5.74
N VAL A 5 2.34 8.59 -5.03
CA VAL A 5 3.64 8.43 -4.38
C VAL A 5 4.40 7.31 -5.08
N CYS A 6 5.49 7.68 -5.75
CA CYS A 6 6.59 6.78 -6.02
C CYS A 6 7.57 6.91 -4.84
N ALA A 7 7.56 5.95 -3.91
CA ALA A 7 8.48 5.98 -2.78
C ALA A 7 9.92 5.84 -3.31
N SER A 8 10.73 6.89 -3.18
CA SER A 8 12.15 6.88 -3.57
C SER A 8 12.91 5.79 -2.78
N GLY A 9 13.80 5.03 -3.44
CA GLY A 9 14.63 3.99 -2.80
C GLY A 9 14.83 2.76 -3.69
N ARG A 10 14.96 1.57 -3.08
CA ARG A 10 15.03 0.26 -3.79
C ARG A 10 13.74 -0.07 -4.58
N HIS A 11 12.66 0.70 -4.37
CA HIS A 11 11.42 0.65 -5.15
C HIS A 11 11.54 1.50 -6.42
N ALA A 12 12.46 1.11 -7.29
CA ALA A 12 12.74 1.81 -8.54
C ALA A 12 11.48 1.88 -9.40
N LEU A 13 10.83 3.04 -9.58
CA LEU A 13 9.81 3.47 -10.58
C LEU A 13 8.64 2.51 -10.98
N LEU A 14 8.70 1.26 -10.57
CA LEU A 14 7.89 0.13 -10.97
C LEU A 14 6.72 -0.06 -10.00
N ASN A 15 6.86 0.38 -8.74
CA ASN A 15 5.81 0.33 -7.73
C ASN A 15 5.21 1.73 -7.52
N VAL A 16 3.89 1.85 -7.67
CA VAL A 16 3.16 3.10 -7.49
C VAL A 16 2.11 2.91 -6.40
N PHE A 17 2.11 3.78 -5.40
CA PHE A 17 1.14 3.77 -4.31
C PHE A 17 0.26 5.02 -4.41
N ILE A 18 -1.07 4.82 -4.42
CA ILE A 18 -2.04 5.89 -4.68
C ILE A 18 -3.09 5.92 -3.56
N PRO A 19 -2.97 6.81 -2.56
CA PRO A 19 -4.06 7.12 -1.66
C PRO A 19 -5.13 7.95 -2.37
N ILE A 20 -6.40 7.49 -2.31
CA ILE A 20 -7.54 8.20 -2.88
C ILE A 20 -8.68 8.34 -1.88
N LYS A 21 -9.42 9.43 -2.01
CA LYS A 21 -10.77 9.53 -1.44
C LYS A 21 -11.75 8.89 -2.41
N LYS A 22 -12.16 7.66 -2.14
CA LYS A 22 -13.09 6.91 -3.00
C LYS A 22 -14.50 7.49 -2.92
N MET A 23 -15.02 7.94 -4.06
CA MET A 23 -16.39 8.47 -4.22
C MET A 23 -17.27 7.53 -5.06
N SER A 24 -16.64 6.69 -5.89
CA SER A 24 -17.27 5.67 -6.73
C SER A 24 -16.42 4.39 -6.77
N GLU A 25 -17.05 3.24 -6.97
CA GLU A 25 -16.35 1.96 -7.22
C GLU A 25 -15.47 1.99 -8.47
N GLY A 26 -15.70 2.92 -9.40
CA GLY A 26 -14.85 3.11 -10.58
C GLY A 26 -13.57 3.92 -10.32
N ASP A 27 -13.47 4.61 -9.18
CA ASP A 27 -12.34 5.52 -8.91
C ASP A 27 -10.99 4.81 -8.82
N PRO A 28 -10.86 3.64 -8.15
CA PRO A 28 -9.59 2.91 -8.12
C PRO A 28 -9.10 2.54 -9.52
N GLY A 29 -10.00 2.10 -10.40
CA GLY A 29 -9.67 1.78 -11.79
C GLY A 29 -9.18 2.99 -12.59
N ARG A 30 -9.83 4.16 -12.42
CA ARG A 30 -9.40 5.41 -13.07
C ARG A 30 -8.06 5.90 -12.54
N ALA A 31 -7.85 5.82 -11.23
CA ALA A 31 -6.58 6.18 -10.60
C ALA A 31 -5.45 5.27 -11.09
N ALA A 32 -5.69 3.97 -11.16
CA ALA A 32 -4.72 3.02 -11.68
C ALA A 32 -4.41 3.28 -13.16
N ALA A 33 -5.42 3.50 -14.01
CA ALA A 33 -5.21 3.84 -15.41
C ALA A 33 -4.36 5.11 -15.58
N ALA A 34 -4.59 6.14 -14.77
CA ALA A 34 -3.76 7.35 -14.78
C ALA A 34 -2.31 7.04 -14.40
N ALA A 35 -2.07 6.21 -13.39
CA ALA A 35 -0.73 5.79 -13.01
C ALA A 35 -0.03 4.93 -14.09
N LEU A 36 -0.76 4.12 -14.85
CA LEU A 36 -0.19 3.35 -15.95
C LEU A 36 0.24 4.21 -17.15
N THR A 37 -0.25 5.44 -17.25
CA THR A 37 0.29 6.41 -18.23
C THR A 37 1.60 7.04 -17.79
N TRP A 38 1.99 6.85 -16.53
CA TRP A 38 3.27 7.31 -15.97
C TRP A 38 4.38 6.30 -16.26
N ASP A 39 5.60 6.78 -16.46
CA ASP A 39 6.69 5.98 -17.05
C ASP A 39 7.04 4.75 -16.18
N TRP A 40 6.98 3.58 -16.81
CA TRP A 40 7.37 2.26 -16.30
C TRP A 40 6.63 1.70 -15.08
N ALA A 41 5.42 2.18 -14.75
CA ALA A 41 4.62 1.59 -13.69
C ALA A 41 4.29 0.10 -13.99
N LYS A 42 4.73 -0.80 -13.11
CA LYS A 42 4.52 -2.25 -13.21
C LYS A 42 3.49 -2.75 -12.21
N ASN A 43 3.59 -2.29 -10.98
CA ASN A 43 2.70 -2.63 -9.87
C ASN A 43 2.05 -1.35 -9.37
N VAL A 44 0.72 -1.28 -9.46
CA VAL A 44 -0.07 -0.13 -8.99
C VAL A 44 -0.94 -0.59 -7.84
N PHE A 45 -0.80 0.09 -6.71
CA PHE A 45 -1.56 -0.18 -5.49
C PHE A 45 -2.41 1.05 -5.16
N VAL A 46 -3.71 0.85 -5.06
CA VAL A 46 -4.66 1.90 -4.71
C VAL A 46 -5.17 1.67 -3.30
N PHE A 47 -5.11 2.72 -2.47
CA PHE A 47 -5.52 2.71 -1.07
C PHE A 47 -6.53 3.81 -0.81
N ASP A 48 -7.26 3.71 0.29
CA ASP A 48 -8.07 4.82 0.79
C ASP A 48 -7.17 5.93 1.41
N GLU A 49 -7.74 7.13 1.55
CA GLU A 49 -7.07 8.29 2.16
C GLU A 49 -6.66 8.11 3.64
N ASP A 50 -7.14 7.03 4.30
CA ASP A 50 -6.80 6.70 5.69
C ASP A 50 -5.53 5.84 5.83
N ILE A 51 -4.88 5.47 4.72
CA ILE A 51 -3.65 4.69 4.71
C ILE A 51 -2.45 5.60 4.44
N ASP A 52 -1.47 5.59 5.35
CA ASP A 52 -0.17 6.18 5.11
C ASP A 52 0.67 5.27 4.18
N VAL A 53 0.77 5.69 2.91
CA VAL A 53 1.56 4.99 1.89
C VAL A 53 3.08 5.14 2.04
N TYR A 54 3.56 5.87 3.05
CA TYR A 54 4.96 5.89 3.44
C TYR A 54 5.26 4.89 4.56
N ASN A 55 4.23 4.33 5.21
CA ASN A 55 4.34 3.35 6.28
C ASN A 55 4.10 1.92 5.73
N PRO A 56 5.14 1.07 5.64
CA PRO A 56 4.99 -0.29 5.13
C PRO A 56 4.04 -1.16 5.96
N THR A 57 3.93 -0.93 7.27
CA THR A 57 2.98 -1.66 8.12
C THR A 57 1.55 -1.36 7.71
N GLU A 58 1.23 -0.10 7.44
CA GLU A 58 -0.12 0.28 7.00
C GLU A 58 -0.44 -0.24 5.61
N ILE A 59 0.53 -0.20 4.68
CA ILE A 59 0.38 -0.81 3.35
C ILE A 59 0.06 -2.30 3.47
N LEU A 60 0.88 -3.05 4.22
CA LEU A 60 0.72 -4.49 4.37
C LEU A 60 -0.59 -4.83 5.08
N TRP A 61 -0.99 -4.04 6.08
CA TRP A 61 -2.27 -4.20 6.75
C TRP A 61 -3.46 -3.97 5.80
N ALA A 62 -3.43 -2.91 4.99
CA ALA A 62 -4.46 -2.64 4.00
C ALA A 62 -4.58 -3.77 2.97
N LEU A 63 -3.43 -4.25 2.45
CA LEU A 63 -3.40 -5.39 1.54
C LEU A 63 -3.98 -6.66 2.19
N ALA A 64 -3.64 -6.95 3.44
CA ALA A 64 -4.10 -8.14 4.15
C ALA A 64 -5.59 -8.12 4.47
N THR A 65 -6.16 -6.93 4.74
CA THR A 65 -7.52 -6.81 5.30
C THR A 65 -8.56 -6.32 4.29
N ARG A 66 -8.14 -5.62 3.24
CA ARG A 66 -9.04 -5.00 2.26
C ARG A 66 -9.07 -5.72 0.92
N VAL A 67 -8.06 -6.55 0.60
CA VAL A 67 -7.94 -7.21 -0.71
C VAL A 67 -8.43 -8.66 -0.68
N GLN A 68 -9.34 -8.98 -1.58
CA GLN A 68 -9.72 -10.32 -2.00
C GLN A 68 -9.05 -10.60 -3.36
N PRO A 69 -8.00 -11.43 -3.42
CA PRO A 69 -7.13 -11.54 -4.60
C PRO A 69 -7.88 -11.76 -5.92
N HIS A 70 -8.86 -12.66 -5.94
CA HIS A 70 -9.64 -12.99 -7.13
C HIS A 70 -10.55 -11.86 -7.66
N ARG A 71 -10.79 -10.80 -6.88
CA ARG A 71 -11.66 -9.66 -7.27
C ARG A 71 -10.90 -8.36 -7.44
N GLN A 72 -9.90 -8.15 -6.59
CA GLN A 72 -9.25 -6.86 -6.43
C GLN A 72 -7.84 -6.83 -7.02
N ILE A 73 -7.35 -7.94 -7.55
CA ILE A 73 -6.10 -7.99 -8.31
C ILE A 73 -6.44 -8.18 -9.78
N SER A 74 -6.03 -7.21 -10.59
CA SER A 74 -6.10 -7.30 -12.05
C SER A 74 -4.69 -7.44 -12.61
N ILE A 75 -4.48 -8.45 -13.44
CA ILE A 75 -3.23 -8.66 -14.16
C ILE A 75 -3.49 -8.34 -15.64
N ILE A 76 -2.77 -7.35 -16.14
CA ILE A 76 -2.75 -7.02 -17.56
C ILE A 76 -1.55 -7.76 -18.16
N PRO A 77 -1.74 -8.64 -19.16
CA PRO A 77 -0.65 -9.37 -19.79
C PRO A 77 0.29 -8.42 -20.55
N GLU A 78 1.39 -8.95 -21.07
CA GLU A 78 2.53 -8.22 -21.66
C GLU A 78 2.20 -7.31 -22.87
N ILE A 79 1.54 -6.20 -22.61
CA ILE A 79 1.14 -5.18 -23.60
C ILE A 79 1.71 -3.80 -23.27
N MET A 80 2.25 -3.62 -22.06
CA MET A 80 2.77 -2.34 -21.57
C MET A 80 4.28 -2.22 -21.80
N ARG A 81 4.77 -0.99 -21.96
CA ARG A 81 6.19 -0.73 -22.15
C ARG A 81 6.95 -0.97 -20.85
N GLY A 82 7.89 -1.91 -20.88
CA GLY A 82 8.73 -2.25 -19.73
C GLY A 82 9.93 -1.31 -19.56
N SER A 83 10.57 -1.42 -18.39
CA SER A 83 11.80 -0.70 -18.07
C SER A 83 13.02 -1.55 -18.37
N LEU A 84 14.01 -1.00 -19.10
CA LEU A 84 15.23 -1.74 -19.45
C LEU A 84 16.07 -2.14 -18.22
N ILE A 85 15.83 -1.53 -17.07
CA ILE A 85 16.51 -1.85 -15.81
C ILE A 85 15.76 -2.92 -14.98
N ASP A 86 14.58 -3.37 -15.42
CA ASP A 86 13.85 -4.46 -14.76
C ASP A 86 14.44 -5.82 -15.16
N PRO A 87 15.15 -6.52 -14.26
CA PRO A 87 15.80 -7.80 -14.58
C PRO A 87 14.81 -8.96 -14.73
N SER A 88 13.52 -8.77 -14.42
CA SER A 88 12.50 -9.82 -14.52
C SER A 88 11.78 -9.88 -15.87
N MET A 89 12.05 -8.92 -16.77
CA MET A 89 11.46 -8.92 -18.11
C MET A 89 12.14 -9.97 -19.00
N GLU A 90 11.33 -10.81 -19.65
CA GLU A 90 11.81 -11.74 -20.67
C GLU A 90 11.95 -11.05 -22.05
N ASP A 91 10.98 -10.20 -22.40
CA ASP A 91 11.04 -9.31 -23.57
C ASP A 91 11.61 -7.95 -23.12
N PRO A 92 12.68 -7.42 -23.76
CA PRO A 92 13.31 -6.16 -23.37
C PRO A 92 12.41 -4.91 -23.53
N ARG A 93 11.22 -5.03 -24.11
CA ARG A 93 10.30 -3.92 -24.39
C ARG A 93 8.93 -4.05 -23.75
N LYS A 94 8.51 -5.26 -23.39
CA LYS A 94 7.15 -5.52 -22.89
C LYS A 94 7.17 -6.02 -21.45
N THR A 95 6.19 -5.60 -20.68
CA THR A 95 5.99 -6.07 -19.31
C THR A 95 4.51 -6.28 -19.03
N SER A 96 4.22 -7.19 -18.10
CA SER A 96 2.90 -7.32 -17.51
C SER A 96 2.73 -6.28 -16.40
N VAL A 97 1.47 -5.95 -16.10
CA VAL A 97 1.12 -4.97 -15.08
C VAL A 97 0.17 -5.61 -14.07
N MET A 98 0.40 -5.31 -12.80
CA MET A 98 -0.50 -5.67 -11.71
C MET A 98 -1.16 -4.41 -11.15
N ILE A 99 -2.49 -4.44 -11.03
CA ILE A 99 -3.27 -3.43 -10.32
C ILE A 99 -3.88 -4.11 -9.10
N VAL A 100 -3.70 -3.53 -7.92
CA VAL A 100 -4.27 -3.99 -6.66
C VAL A 100 -5.16 -2.90 -6.08
N ASP A 101 -6.45 -3.20 -5.94
CA ASP A 101 -7.42 -2.33 -5.27
C ASP A 101 -7.55 -2.72 -3.79
N ALA A 102 -6.85 -1.98 -2.92
CA ALA A 102 -6.93 -2.11 -1.47
C ALA A 102 -7.90 -1.09 -0.84
N THR A 103 -8.89 -0.61 -1.59
CA THR A 103 -9.91 0.33 -1.08
C THR A 103 -11.10 -0.36 -0.42
N LYS A 104 -11.76 0.35 0.49
CA LYS A 104 -13.01 -0.11 1.11
C LYS A 104 -14.15 -0.14 0.08
N PRO A 105 -15.07 -1.12 0.15
CA PRO A 105 -16.28 -1.11 -0.64
C PRO A 105 -17.24 -0.01 -0.13
N LEU A 106 -17.93 0.66 -1.05
CA LEU A 106 -18.94 1.68 -0.75
C LEU A 106 -20.36 1.10 -0.61
N ASP A 107 -20.59 -0.11 -1.11
CA ASP A 107 -21.91 -0.76 -1.14
C ASP A 107 -22.31 -1.43 0.18
N ARG A 108 -21.38 -1.52 1.15
CA ARG A 108 -21.61 -2.17 2.44
C ARG A 108 -20.76 -1.55 3.54
N PRO A 109 -21.18 -1.68 4.82
CA PRO A 109 -20.34 -1.30 5.95
C PRO A 109 -19.02 -2.07 5.93
N PHE A 110 -17.93 -1.38 6.27
CA PHE A 110 -16.62 -1.97 6.46
C PHE A 110 -16.22 -1.85 7.93
N SER A 111 -15.63 -2.90 8.49
CA SER A 111 -15.23 -2.92 9.90
C SER A 111 -14.23 -1.80 10.18
N PRO A 112 -14.42 -1.02 11.26
CA PRO A 112 -13.43 -0.03 11.65
C PRO A 112 -12.13 -0.71 12.08
N VAL A 113 -11.03 0.04 12.04
CA VAL A 113 -9.74 -0.45 12.51
C VAL A 113 -9.86 -0.83 13.98
N SER A 114 -9.55 -2.09 14.30
CA SER A 114 -9.53 -2.57 15.67
C SER A 114 -8.28 -2.01 16.36
N LYS A 115 -8.42 -0.82 16.93
CA LYS A 115 -7.39 -0.18 17.76
C LYS A 115 -7.88 -0.05 19.20
N CYS A 116 -6.94 -0.13 20.15
CA CYS A 116 -7.22 0.28 21.52
C CYS A 116 -7.62 1.77 21.50
N PRO A 117 -8.67 2.18 22.24
CA PRO A 117 -9.05 3.58 22.30
C PRO A 117 -7.88 4.46 22.75
N ASP A 118 -7.69 5.60 22.08
CA ASP A 118 -6.55 6.49 22.34
C ASP A 118 -6.55 6.98 23.81
N GLU A 119 -7.74 7.20 24.38
CA GLU A 119 -7.89 7.56 25.80
C GLU A 119 -7.44 6.46 26.77
N ALA A 120 -7.58 5.18 26.40
CA ALA A 120 -7.15 4.07 27.24
C ALA A 120 -5.63 3.89 27.15
N LEU A 121 -5.08 4.02 25.94
CA LEU A 121 -3.63 4.03 25.70
C LEU A 121 -2.94 5.17 26.45
N ALA A 122 -3.49 6.39 26.42
CA ALA A 122 -2.89 7.56 27.08
C ALA A 122 -2.88 7.49 28.62
N ARG A 123 -3.63 6.55 29.22
CA ARG A 123 -3.63 6.32 30.68
C ARG A 123 -2.58 5.32 31.13
N ILE A 124 -1.89 4.66 30.20
CA ILE A 124 -0.94 3.59 30.49
C ILE A 124 0.47 4.16 30.34
N GLU A 125 1.18 4.26 31.46
CA GLU A 125 2.62 4.50 31.47
C GLU A 125 3.33 3.14 31.41
N LEU A 126 4.01 2.84 30.30
CA LEU A 126 4.59 1.51 30.05
C LEU A 126 5.65 1.12 31.09
N GLU A 127 6.38 2.12 31.58
CA GLU A 127 7.42 2.02 32.60
C GLU A 127 6.89 1.50 33.95
N GLU A 128 5.58 1.63 34.22
CA GLU A 128 4.96 1.05 35.42
C GLU A 128 4.86 -0.49 35.36
N PHE A 129 4.86 -1.06 34.14
CA PHE A 129 4.64 -2.49 33.91
C PHE A 129 5.88 -3.22 33.41
N VAL A 130 6.77 -2.51 32.70
CA VAL A 130 7.97 -3.07 32.10
C VAL A 130 9.17 -2.19 32.48
N PRO A 131 10.24 -2.75 33.06
CA PRO A 131 11.46 -2.00 33.34
C PRO A 131 11.95 -1.25 32.10
N GLY A 132 12.34 0.02 32.28
CA GLY A 132 12.78 0.88 31.16
C GLY A 132 13.95 0.30 30.35
N GLU A 133 14.86 -0.42 31.01
CA GLU A 133 15.95 -1.17 30.35
C GLU A 133 15.41 -2.19 29.36
N ILE A 134 14.31 -2.88 29.67
CA ILE A 134 13.68 -3.85 28.77
C ILE A 134 12.92 -3.13 27.66
N LEU A 135 12.16 -2.07 27.98
CA LEU A 135 11.38 -1.29 27.01
C LEU A 135 12.24 -0.78 25.84
N GLN A 136 13.45 -0.30 26.13
CA GLN A 136 14.38 0.20 25.10
C GLN A 136 14.87 -0.89 24.13
N HIS A 137 14.79 -2.17 24.52
CA HIS A 137 15.19 -3.31 23.70
C HIS A 137 14.00 -4.00 23.03
N ILE A 138 12.77 -3.60 23.33
CA ILE A 138 11.59 -4.10 22.62
C ILE A 138 11.53 -3.41 21.25
N PRO A 139 11.54 -4.15 20.14
CA PRO A 139 11.37 -3.56 18.83
C PRO A 139 9.94 -3.02 18.70
N VAL A 140 9.78 -1.72 18.94
CA VAL A 140 8.52 -0.96 18.79
C VAL A 140 8.15 -0.78 17.32
N ASP A 141 9.15 -0.80 16.45
CA ASP A 141 8.99 -0.76 15.01
C ASP A 141 9.42 -2.09 14.38
N ARG A 142 8.43 -2.90 13.99
CA ARG A 142 8.68 -4.12 13.21
C ARG A 142 8.83 -3.83 11.70
N THR A 143 8.93 -2.57 11.26
CA THR A 143 9.18 -2.21 9.85
C THR A 143 10.66 -2.22 9.45
N THR A 144 11.57 -2.64 10.35
CA THR A 144 13.00 -2.86 10.06
C THR A 144 13.29 -3.86 8.93
N TYR A 145 12.27 -4.49 8.33
CA TYR A 145 12.41 -5.21 7.06
C TYR A 145 12.85 -4.32 5.87
N TRP A 146 12.79 -2.99 6.00
CA TRP A 146 13.07 -2.05 4.91
C TRP A 146 14.32 -1.17 5.09
N ALA A 147 14.94 -1.19 6.28
CA ALA A 147 16.22 -0.50 6.54
C ALA A 147 17.40 -1.26 5.91
#